data_AF-A0A0T6B3X5-F1
#
_entry.id   AF-A0A0T6B3X5-F1
#
_cell.length_a   1.000
_cell.length_b   1.000
_cell.length_c   1.000
_cell.angle_alpha   90.00
_cell.angle_beta   90.00
_cell.angle_gamma   90.00
#
_symmetry.space_group_name_H-M   'P 1'
#
loop_
_entity.id
_entity.type
_entity.pdbx_description
1 polymer ?
#
loop_
_entity_poly.entity_id
_entity_poly.type
_entity_poly.pdbx_seq_one_letter_code
_entity_poly.pdbx_strand_id
1 'polypeptide(L)'
;MRKNLMYRFSIVNLAKEESLYNEGMKLLMYSAKDAQIHSIGWRRCGENITYFYNENVGPDDPEQQPLYTLTFTIEFPHDDDTVYFAHSYPYTYSDLQKYLQEMTTHPVKSAFSNLRLLCRTLAGNNVYYVTITTPQVPGDNRRKQAIVITSRVHPGETPSSWMMKGFLDFLTGDSGPAKELRDKFIFKLVPMLNPDGVIVGNNRCSLTGRDLNRQYRTVIRETYPTIWYTKLMIRRLLEECGVAMYCDLHAHSRKHNIFIYGCENRRGYDKRLHEQVFPLMLHKNSADKFSFENCKFRVQKCKEGTGRVVIWMMGIANSFTMEASFAGSTLSTRMDSHFNTQDYEQMGKAFCQTLLDFYDDDPRKERLRTKIISRLVKEGSNADEPTNIKLSDYSSDSGDTSSSSEEGGGRDYEIPLIVPPPSPAIPKKLPKPRNLPPAKPKQLSKSPTALRRPLPMFKANLEMSFNQEKSSCYTSDSNSFNSDSDDDCKSKKFSRRRRRKKKIVKKVVQEETIVQTEYSDTEIQLKKSSERCISVLELLPDTKTRSQSWHRNTKTHKVR
;
A
#
# COMPACT_ATOMS: atom_id res chain seq x y z
N MET A 1 -4.71 10.98 -33.31
CA MET A 1 -4.31 9.69 -33.92
C MET A 1 -5.48 9.19 -34.77
N ARG A 2 -5.24 8.45 -35.86
CA ARG A 2 -6.31 7.90 -36.71
C ARG A 2 -6.79 6.57 -36.16
N LYS A 3 -8.07 6.25 -36.32
CA LYS A 3 -8.62 4.95 -35.97
C LYS A 3 -8.07 3.85 -36.87
N ASN A 4 -8.16 2.61 -36.41
CA ASN A 4 -7.79 1.41 -37.17
C ASN A 4 -6.33 1.38 -37.66
N LEU A 5 -5.46 2.18 -37.04
CA LEU A 5 -4.03 2.12 -37.23
C LEU A 5 -3.37 1.67 -35.92
N MET A 6 -2.40 0.79 -36.05
CA MET A 6 -1.59 0.33 -34.93
C MET A 6 -0.47 1.33 -34.65
N TYR A 7 -0.46 1.86 -33.42
CA TYR A 7 0.60 2.74 -32.92
C TYR A 7 1.45 2.00 -31.91
N ARG A 8 2.77 2.16 -32.00
CA ARG A 8 3.72 1.65 -31.00
C ARG A 8 4.23 2.81 -30.15
N PHE A 9 4.08 2.69 -28.85
CA PHE A 9 4.65 3.60 -27.87
C PHE A 9 5.89 2.96 -27.22
N SER A 10 6.85 3.79 -26.82
CA SER A 10 8.08 3.35 -26.14
C SER A 10 8.47 4.38 -25.10
N ILE A 11 8.40 3.99 -23.82
CA ILE A 11 8.87 4.79 -22.68
C ILE A 11 10.23 4.24 -22.30
N VAL A 12 11.29 5.01 -22.54
CA VAL A 12 12.67 4.49 -22.62
C VAL A 12 13.52 4.73 -21.38
N ASN A 13 13.00 5.38 -20.35
CA ASN A 13 13.77 5.87 -19.20
C ASN A 13 13.22 5.39 -17.85
N LEU A 14 12.72 4.15 -17.79
CA LEU A 14 12.21 3.57 -16.54
C LEU A 14 13.37 3.00 -15.72
N ALA A 15 13.41 3.27 -14.41
CA ALA A 15 14.54 2.91 -13.56
C ALA A 15 14.38 1.60 -12.78
N LYS A 16 13.23 0.91 -12.89
CA LYS A 16 12.97 -0.32 -12.12
C LYS A 16 13.41 -1.54 -12.91
N GLU A 17 14.18 -2.43 -12.31
CA GLU A 17 14.57 -3.68 -12.99
C GLU A 17 13.38 -4.62 -13.23
N GLU A 18 12.59 -4.85 -12.20
CA GLU A 18 11.42 -5.74 -12.25
C GLU A 18 10.14 -4.96 -12.47
N SER A 19 9.25 -5.51 -13.30
CA SER A 19 7.97 -4.89 -13.63
C SER A 19 6.89 -5.92 -13.94
N LEU A 20 5.70 -5.72 -13.35
CA LEU A 20 4.53 -6.55 -13.59
C LEU A 20 4.04 -6.53 -15.05
N TYR A 21 4.55 -5.63 -15.91
CA TYR A 21 4.29 -5.69 -17.35
C TYR A 21 4.80 -6.99 -17.98
N ASN A 22 5.91 -7.55 -17.48
CA ASN A 22 6.41 -8.87 -17.90
C ASN A 22 5.57 -10.03 -17.33
N GLU A 23 4.66 -9.75 -16.40
CA GLU A 23 3.72 -10.69 -15.79
C GLU A 23 2.27 -10.40 -16.23
N GLY A 24 2.09 -9.77 -17.40
CA GLY A 24 0.77 -9.58 -18.01
C GLY A 24 -0.01 -8.36 -17.51
N MET A 25 0.60 -7.45 -16.73
CA MET A 25 -0.02 -6.16 -16.41
C MET A 25 -0.29 -5.37 -17.70
N LYS A 26 -1.45 -4.71 -17.75
CA LYS A 26 -1.86 -3.84 -18.85
C LYS A 26 -1.93 -2.39 -18.41
N LEU A 27 -1.63 -1.47 -19.33
CA LEU A 27 -1.82 -0.04 -19.13
C LEU A 27 -3.32 0.29 -19.06
N LEU A 28 -3.64 1.52 -18.68
CA LEU A 28 -4.99 2.04 -18.78
C LEU A 28 -5.08 3.10 -19.86
N MET A 29 -6.23 3.14 -20.53
CA MET A 29 -6.60 4.16 -21.51
C MET A 29 -7.96 4.77 -21.15
N TYR A 30 -8.06 6.08 -21.32
CA TYR A 30 -9.31 6.82 -21.31
C TYR A 30 -9.48 7.55 -22.64
N SER A 31 -10.61 7.33 -23.31
CA SER A 31 -11.00 8.01 -24.54
C SER A 31 -12.13 8.99 -24.23
N ALA A 32 -11.96 10.26 -24.60
CA ALA A 32 -12.98 11.27 -24.36
C ALA A 32 -14.28 10.97 -25.13
N LYS A 33 -14.17 10.48 -26.37
CA LYS A 33 -15.33 10.06 -27.17
C LYS A 33 -16.03 8.84 -26.60
N ASP A 34 -15.29 7.80 -26.20
CA ASP A 34 -15.90 6.62 -25.57
C ASP A 34 -16.62 6.97 -24.26
N ALA A 35 -16.06 7.88 -23.48
CA ALA A 35 -16.70 8.36 -22.26
C ALA A 35 -18.00 9.11 -22.56
N GLN A 36 -18.03 9.94 -23.60
CA GLN A 36 -19.22 10.71 -23.97
C GLN A 36 -20.31 9.85 -24.64
N ILE A 37 -19.94 9.00 -25.59
CA ILE A 37 -20.88 8.28 -26.45
C ILE A 37 -21.33 6.97 -25.79
N HIS A 38 -20.40 6.26 -25.13
CA HIS A 38 -20.63 4.91 -24.61
C HIS A 38 -20.59 4.83 -23.09
N SER A 39 -20.34 5.95 -22.39
CA SER A 39 -20.14 5.96 -20.93
C SER A 39 -19.02 5.03 -20.45
N ILE A 40 -18.00 4.82 -21.29
CA ILE A 40 -16.85 3.98 -20.95
C ILE A 40 -15.73 4.86 -20.37
N GLY A 41 -15.38 4.61 -19.11
CA GLY A 41 -14.26 5.27 -18.44
C GLY A 41 -12.91 4.60 -18.73
N TRP A 42 -12.00 4.68 -17.75
CA TRP A 42 -10.69 4.03 -17.81
C TRP A 42 -10.84 2.51 -18.00
N ARG A 43 -10.12 1.95 -18.98
CA ARG A 43 -10.08 0.51 -19.22
C ARG A 43 -8.67 0.01 -19.47
N ARG A 44 -8.40 -1.26 -19.12
CA ARG A 44 -7.13 -1.91 -19.41
C ARG A 44 -6.95 -2.02 -20.93
N CYS A 45 -5.77 -1.69 -21.42
CA CYS A 45 -5.46 -1.63 -22.84
C CYS A 45 -4.01 -2.08 -23.12
N GLY A 46 -3.66 -2.12 -24.41
CA GLY A 46 -2.32 -2.45 -24.85
C GLY A 46 -2.18 -3.91 -25.26
N GLU A 47 -1.47 -4.09 -26.36
CA GLU A 47 -1.02 -5.37 -26.87
C GLU A 47 0.50 -5.33 -27.05
N ASN A 48 1.11 -6.50 -27.24
CA ASN A 48 2.56 -6.64 -27.45
C ASN A 48 3.38 -5.86 -26.40
N ILE A 49 2.93 -5.93 -25.15
CA ILE A 49 3.55 -5.21 -24.04
C ILE A 49 4.85 -5.93 -23.68
N THR A 50 5.95 -5.19 -23.69
CA THR A 50 7.27 -5.71 -23.31
C THR A 50 8.01 -4.71 -22.44
N TYR A 51 8.70 -5.23 -21.43
CA TYR A 51 9.55 -4.45 -20.55
C TYR A 51 10.96 -5.05 -20.51
N PHE A 52 11.94 -4.32 -21.02
CA PHE A 52 13.29 -4.86 -21.19
C PHE A 52 14.37 -3.83 -20.88
N TYR A 53 15.55 -4.33 -20.53
CA TYR A 53 16.74 -3.54 -20.23
C TYR A 53 17.28 -2.81 -21.48
N ASN A 54 17.72 -1.57 -21.30
CA ASN A 54 18.35 -0.81 -22.37
C ASN A 54 19.83 -1.13 -22.45
N GLU A 55 20.24 -1.83 -23.50
CA GLU A 55 21.65 -2.19 -23.72
C GLU A 55 22.55 -0.99 -24.08
N ASN A 56 21.97 0.17 -24.45
CA ASN A 56 22.66 1.26 -25.17
C ASN A 56 22.59 2.64 -24.49
N VAL A 57 22.95 2.75 -23.20
CA VAL A 57 23.44 4.02 -22.65
C VAL A 57 24.93 3.84 -22.41
N GLY A 58 25.73 4.67 -23.07
CA GLY A 58 27.10 4.35 -23.47
C GLY A 58 28.09 4.01 -22.34
N PRO A 59 29.25 3.43 -22.70
CA PRO A 59 30.31 3.02 -21.77
C PRO A 59 31.04 4.18 -21.05
N ASP A 60 30.56 5.42 -21.14
CA ASP A 60 31.28 6.62 -20.71
C ASP A 60 30.97 7.05 -19.27
N ASP A 61 30.03 6.39 -18.58
CA ASP A 61 29.74 6.67 -17.17
C ASP A 61 29.42 5.38 -16.37
N PRO A 62 30.38 4.85 -15.60
CA PRO A 62 30.16 3.68 -14.73
C PRO A 62 29.19 3.93 -13.57
N GLU A 63 28.77 5.17 -13.31
CA GLU A 63 27.75 5.51 -12.30
C GLU A 63 26.32 5.56 -12.86
N GLN A 64 26.15 5.41 -14.18
CA GLN A 64 24.83 5.52 -14.79
C GLN A 64 23.92 4.34 -14.42
N GLN A 65 22.80 4.66 -13.77
CA GLN A 65 21.83 3.63 -13.38
C GLN A 65 21.20 2.93 -14.59
N PRO A 66 20.98 1.61 -14.51
CA PRO A 66 20.36 0.85 -15.58
C PRO A 66 18.95 1.38 -15.89
N LEU A 67 18.71 1.69 -17.17
CA LEU A 67 17.40 2.12 -17.66
C LEU A 67 16.71 0.99 -18.43
N TYR A 68 15.39 1.04 -18.43
CA TYR A 68 14.52 0.04 -19.02
C TYR A 68 13.50 0.71 -19.93
N THR A 69 13.13 0.00 -20.99
CA THR A 69 12.11 0.43 -21.94
C THR A 69 10.83 -0.39 -21.76
N LEU A 70 9.71 0.31 -21.59
CA LEU A 70 8.36 -0.24 -21.77
C LEU A 70 7.89 0.05 -23.19
N THR A 71 7.59 -0.98 -23.97
CA THR A 71 6.90 -0.81 -25.27
C THR A 71 5.55 -1.50 -25.28
N PHE A 72 4.59 -0.90 -25.98
CA PHE A 72 3.25 -1.44 -26.13
C PHE A 72 2.62 -0.90 -27.42
N THR A 73 1.67 -1.65 -27.98
CA THR A 73 0.91 -1.25 -29.17
C THR A 73 -0.54 -0.98 -28.84
N ILE A 74 -1.11 0.06 -29.48
CA ILE A 74 -2.51 0.49 -29.30
C ILE A 74 -3.14 0.73 -30.66
N GLU A 75 -4.36 0.24 -30.80
CA GLU A 75 -5.30 0.67 -31.84
C GLU A 75 -6.29 1.65 -31.21
N PHE A 76 -6.46 2.83 -31.83
CA PHE A 76 -7.40 3.82 -31.33
C PHE A 76 -8.81 3.56 -31.88
N PRO A 77 -9.86 3.67 -31.04
CA PRO A 77 -11.24 3.38 -31.44
C PRO A 77 -11.84 4.45 -32.38
N HIS A 78 -11.37 5.70 -32.28
CA HIS A 78 -11.97 6.85 -32.94
C HIS A 78 -10.92 7.73 -33.63
N ASP A 79 -11.30 8.32 -34.76
CA ASP A 79 -10.58 9.43 -35.36
C ASP A 79 -10.79 10.69 -34.51
N ASP A 80 -9.82 11.62 -34.50
CA ASP A 80 -9.93 12.95 -33.84
C ASP A 80 -10.41 12.88 -32.38
N ASP A 81 -9.87 11.92 -31.63
CA ASP A 81 -10.16 11.72 -30.21
C ASP A 81 -9.01 12.22 -29.32
N THR A 82 -9.37 12.62 -28.09
CA THR A 82 -8.40 12.92 -27.04
C THR A 82 -8.30 11.70 -26.12
N VAL A 83 -7.10 11.11 -26.07
CA VAL A 83 -6.85 9.87 -25.34
C VAL A 83 -5.76 10.07 -24.32
N TYR A 84 -5.96 9.52 -23.13
CA TYR A 84 -5.01 9.56 -22.02
C TYR A 84 -4.57 8.14 -21.66
N PHE A 85 -3.29 7.98 -21.33
CA PHE A 85 -2.75 6.74 -20.78
C PHE A 85 -2.36 6.91 -19.32
N ALA A 86 -2.53 5.86 -18.53
CA ALA A 86 -2.11 5.85 -17.13
C ALA A 86 -1.52 4.50 -16.72
N HIS A 87 -0.60 4.54 -15.75
CA HIS A 87 -0.04 3.34 -15.13
C HIS A 87 -1.06 2.59 -14.27
N SER A 88 -1.94 3.33 -13.59
CA SER A 88 -2.98 2.84 -12.69
C SER A 88 -4.17 3.79 -12.70
N TYR A 89 -5.32 3.34 -12.18
CA TYR A 89 -6.55 4.13 -12.18
C TYR A 89 -6.30 5.44 -11.44
N PRO A 90 -6.34 6.60 -12.12
CA PRO A 90 -6.02 7.87 -11.49
C PRO A 90 -6.98 8.18 -10.35
N TYR A 91 -6.47 8.84 -9.33
CA TYR A 91 -7.26 9.43 -8.26
C TYR A 91 -6.56 10.73 -7.86
N THR A 92 -7.16 11.84 -8.27
CA THR A 92 -6.57 13.18 -8.15
C THR A 92 -6.86 13.79 -6.78
N TYR A 93 -6.16 14.88 -6.46
CA TYR A 93 -6.47 15.65 -5.25
C TYR A 93 -7.87 16.29 -5.34
N SER A 94 -8.29 16.75 -6.53
CA SER A 94 -9.63 17.30 -6.75
C SER A 94 -10.72 16.25 -6.57
N ASP A 95 -10.50 15.01 -7.01
CA ASP A 95 -11.43 13.90 -6.74
C ASP A 95 -11.63 13.70 -5.24
N LEU A 96 -10.54 13.73 -4.46
CA LEU A 96 -10.61 13.65 -3.00
C LEU A 96 -11.40 14.82 -2.42
N GLN A 97 -11.08 16.06 -2.81
CA GLN A 97 -11.73 17.25 -2.27
C GLN A 97 -13.24 17.21 -2.53
N LYS A 98 -13.65 16.85 -3.76
CA LYS A 98 -15.04 16.69 -4.14
C LYS A 98 -15.72 15.61 -3.30
N TYR A 99 -15.11 14.43 -3.17
CA TYR A 99 -15.65 13.33 -2.38
C TYR A 99 -15.86 13.72 -0.90
N LEU A 100 -14.87 14.40 -0.29
CA LEU A 100 -14.97 14.86 1.10
C LEU A 100 -16.04 15.94 1.28
N GLN A 101 -16.21 16.83 0.31
CA GLN A 101 -17.27 17.84 0.31
C GLN A 101 -18.67 17.20 0.20
N GLU A 102 -18.84 16.24 -0.71
CA GLU A 102 -20.10 15.50 -0.84
C GLU A 102 -20.45 14.74 0.44
N MET A 103 -19.46 14.08 1.06
CA MET A 103 -19.67 13.36 2.32
C MET A 103 -20.06 14.29 3.47
N THR A 104 -19.44 15.47 3.58
CA THR A 104 -19.72 16.44 4.66
C THR A 104 -21.02 17.20 4.49
N THR A 105 -21.49 17.39 3.25
CA THR A 105 -22.78 18.02 2.95
C THR A 105 -23.95 17.03 2.95
N HIS A 106 -23.67 15.73 2.93
CA HIS A 106 -24.70 14.70 2.95
C HIS A 106 -25.45 14.67 4.30
N PRO A 107 -26.79 14.71 4.33
CA PRO A 107 -27.58 14.87 5.57
C PRO A 107 -27.40 13.70 6.56
N VAL A 108 -27.30 12.47 6.05
CA VAL A 108 -27.08 11.28 6.90
C VAL A 108 -25.60 11.11 7.29
N LYS A 109 -24.67 11.13 6.32
CA LYS A 109 -23.25 10.84 6.58
C LYS A 109 -22.59 11.85 7.51
N SER A 110 -22.98 13.13 7.42
CA SER A 110 -22.43 14.20 8.25
C SER A 110 -22.75 14.05 9.74
N ALA A 111 -23.80 13.31 10.10
CA ALA A 111 -24.19 13.11 11.50
C ALA A 111 -23.17 12.32 12.34
N PHE A 112 -22.35 11.49 11.69
CA PHE A 112 -21.34 10.64 12.33
C PHE A 112 -19.95 10.76 11.67
N SER A 113 -19.76 11.71 10.76
CA SER A 113 -18.47 12.00 10.14
C SER A 113 -18.08 13.46 10.33
N ASN A 114 -16.84 13.70 10.75
CA ASN A 114 -16.31 15.03 10.98
C ASN A 114 -14.99 15.21 10.24
N LEU A 115 -14.98 16.12 9.27
CA LEU A 115 -13.81 16.49 8.49
C LEU A 115 -13.04 17.61 9.20
N ARG A 116 -11.74 17.42 9.43
CA ARG A 116 -10.87 18.47 10.00
C ARG A 116 -9.57 18.58 9.22
N LEU A 117 -9.02 19.79 9.19
CA LEU A 117 -7.70 20.06 8.66
C LEU A 117 -6.65 19.47 9.62
N LEU A 118 -5.79 18.59 9.10
CA LEU A 118 -4.63 18.07 9.82
C LEU A 118 -3.50 19.11 9.82
N CYS A 119 -3.13 19.56 8.62
CA CYS A 119 -2.06 20.52 8.38
C CYS A 119 -2.10 21.02 6.93
N ARG A 120 -1.18 21.91 6.58
CA ARG A 120 -0.86 22.27 5.19
C ARG A 120 0.48 21.66 4.79
N THR A 121 0.59 21.31 3.51
CA THR A 121 1.83 20.84 2.90
C THR A 121 2.79 22.01 2.59
N LEU A 122 3.93 21.70 1.96
CA LEU A 122 4.93 22.69 1.58
C LEU A 122 4.41 23.67 0.52
N ALA A 123 3.63 23.18 -0.45
CA ALA A 123 2.95 24.04 -1.41
C ALA A 123 1.64 24.66 -0.87
N GLY A 124 1.34 24.49 0.42
CA GLY A 124 0.17 25.08 1.06
C GLY A 124 -1.15 24.32 0.82
N ASN A 125 -1.11 23.14 0.21
CA ASN A 125 -2.30 22.30 0.02
C ASN A 125 -2.79 21.73 1.36
N ASN A 126 -4.11 21.62 1.50
CA ASN A 126 -4.72 21.14 2.74
C ASN A 126 -4.64 19.61 2.84
N VAL A 127 -4.13 19.10 3.97
CA VAL A 127 -4.23 17.69 4.32
C VAL A 127 -5.33 17.53 5.35
N TYR A 128 -6.36 16.75 5.04
CA TYR A 128 -7.49 16.52 5.93
C TYR A 128 -7.42 15.14 6.57
N TYR A 129 -8.06 15.04 7.73
CA TYR A 129 -8.47 13.75 8.28
C TYR A 129 -9.98 13.73 8.52
N VAL A 130 -10.56 12.54 8.42
CA VAL A 130 -11.98 12.28 8.68
C VAL A 130 -12.08 11.47 9.97
N THR A 131 -12.89 11.96 10.89
CA THR A 131 -13.30 11.18 12.07
C THR A 131 -14.64 10.54 11.78
N ILE A 132 -14.77 9.21 11.91
CA ILE A 132 -16.06 8.51 11.77
C ILE A 132 -16.33 7.72 13.05
N THR A 133 -17.42 8.04 13.74
CA THR A 133 -17.86 7.35 14.96
C THR A 133 -19.28 7.76 15.30
N THR A 134 -20.02 6.91 16.01
CA THR A 134 -21.31 7.31 16.59
C THR A 134 -21.05 8.37 17.66
N PRO A 135 -21.72 9.54 17.60
CA PRO A 135 -21.57 10.59 18.61
C PRO A 135 -21.81 10.05 20.02
N GLN A 136 -20.95 10.47 20.96
CA GLN A 136 -21.12 10.08 22.35
C GLN A 136 -22.37 10.73 22.93
N VAL A 137 -23.28 9.91 23.47
CA VAL A 137 -24.49 10.40 24.14
C VAL A 137 -24.15 10.69 25.61
N PRO A 138 -24.62 11.79 26.20
CA PRO A 138 -24.42 12.06 27.63
C PRO A 138 -24.91 10.87 28.47
N GLY A 139 -24.02 10.30 29.29
CA GLY A 139 -24.28 9.11 30.11
C GLY A 139 -23.68 7.80 29.57
N ASP A 140 -23.19 7.79 28.33
CA ASP A 140 -22.45 6.64 27.78
C ASP A 140 -20.98 6.69 28.21
N ASN A 141 -20.61 5.86 29.18
CA ASN A 141 -19.24 5.75 29.69
C ASN A 141 -18.37 4.78 28.88
N ARG A 142 -18.84 4.25 27.74
CA ARG A 142 -18.05 3.32 26.91
C ARG A 142 -16.85 4.04 26.30
N ARG A 143 -15.66 3.68 26.77
CA ARG A 143 -14.39 4.10 26.17
C ARG A 143 -14.16 3.35 24.86
N LYS A 144 -14.33 4.06 23.74
CA LYS A 144 -14.02 3.57 22.40
C LYS A 144 -12.52 3.73 22.12
N GLN A 145 -11.89 2.71 21.56
CA GLN A 145 -10.51 2.85 21.06
C GLN A 145 -10.51 3.43 19.64
N ALA A 146 -9.39 4.02 19.23
CA ALA A 146 -9.23 4.54 17.89
C ALA A 146 -8.69 3.49 16.91
N ILE A 147 -9.11 3.57 15.64
CA ILE A 147 -8.50 2.89 14.50
C ILE A 147 -8.02 3.96 13.53
N VAL A 148 -6.73 3.95 13.21
CA VAL A 148 -6.10 4.96 12.36
C VAL A 148 -5.72 4.35 11.02
N ILE A 149 -6.16 4.97 9.92
CA ILE A 149 -5.83 4.51 8.57
C ILE A 149 -5.29 5.70 7.77
N THR A 150 -4.14 5.52 7.14
CA THR A 150 -3.49 6.53 6.30
C THR A 150 -3.33 6.01 4.88
N SER A 151 -3.33 6.89 3.88
CA SER A 151 -3.09 6.51 2.48
C SER A 151 -2.35 7.59 1.68
N ARG A 152 -1.82 7.19 0.52
CA ARG A 152 -1.11 8.07 -0.44
C ARG A 152 0.02 8.87 0.19
N VAL A 153 0.86 8.22 0.98
CA VAL A 153 2.16 8.80 1.35
C VAL A 153 3.11 8.84 0.15
N HIS A 154 3.07 7.80 -0.69
CA HIS A 154 3.65 7.83 -2.02
C HIS A 154 2.57 8.28 -3.03
N PRO A 155 2.83 9.32 -3.85
CA PRO A 155 1.78 9.89 -4.67
C PRO A 155 1.33 9.01 -5.85
N GLY A 156 2.21 8.22 -6.44
CA GLY A 156 1.92 7.34 -7.58
C GLY A 156 1.09 6.10 -7.23
N GLU A 157 0.91 5.82 -5.93
CA GLU A 157 0.22 4.62 -5.43
C GLU A 157 -1.29 4.82 -5.34
N THR A 158 -1.92 5.13 -6.47
CA THR A 158 -3.38 5.38 -6.56
C THR A 158 -4.28 4.25 -6.05
N PRO A 159 -3.92 2.95 -6.10
CA PRO A 159 -4.74 1.90 -5.48
C PRO A 159 -5.07 2.17 -4.01
N SER A 160 -4.15 2.81 -3.27
CA SER A 160 -4.38 3.18 -1.87
C SER A 160 -5.55 4.16 -1.67
N SER A 161 -5.80 5.07 -2.62
CA SER A 161 -6.95 5.97 -2.57
C SER A 161 -8.27 5.26 -2.80
N TRP A 162 -8.30 4.29 -3.72
CA TRP A 162 -9.49 3.49 -3.98
C TRP A 162 -9.81 2.57 -2.79
N MET A 163 -8.80 1.97 -2.15
CA MET A 163 -9.00 1.26 -0.88
C MET A 163 -9.55 2.19 0.20
N MET A 164 -8.96 3.39 0.37
CA MET A 164 -9.44 4.40 1.32
C MET A 164 -10.89 4.83 1.04
N LYS A 165 -11.27 4.99 -0.22
CA LYS A 165 -12.66 5.26 -0.60
C LYS A 165 -13.59 4.12 -0.15
N GLY A 166 -13.17 2.86 -0.31
CA GLY A 166 -13.89 1.70 0.20
C GLY A 166 -14.12 1.73 1.72
N PHE A 167 -13.09 2.14 2.49
CA PHE A 167 -13.23 2.38 3.93
C PHE A 167 -14.28 3.45 4.23
N LEU A 168 -14.17 4.61 3.59
CA LEU A 168 -15.07 5.75 3.79
C LEU A 168 -16.52 5.38 3.43
N ASP A 169 -16.73 4.74 2.28
CA ASP A 169 -18.06 4.33 1.82
C ASP A 169 -18.69 3.29 2.75
N PHE A 170 -17.93 2.28 3.20
CA PHE A 170 -18.45 1.28 4.13
C PHE A 170 -18.79 1.89 5.50
N LEU A 171 -17.84 2.62 6.10
CA LEU A 171 -18.01 3.19 7.43
C LEU A 171 -19.08 4.28 7.48
N THR A 172 -19.34 4.96 6.35
CA THR A 172 -20.44 5.93 6.24
C THR A 172 -21.75 5.34 5.73
N GLY A 173 -21.79 4.02 5.48
CA GLY A 173 -22.98 3.29 5.07
C GLY A 173 -24.00 3.10 6.19
N ASP A 174 -25.20 2.68 5.78
CA ASP A 174 -26.37 2.45 6.63
C ASP A 174 -26.47 0.99 7.15
N SER A 175 -25.60 0.10 6.67
CA SER A 175 -25.58 -1.31 7.06
C SER A 175 -25.37 -1.52 8.57
N GLY A 176 -25.97 -2.58 9.12
CA GLY A 176 -25.77 -3.00 10.52
C GLY A 176 -24.29 -3.12 10.92
N PRO A 177 -23.46 -3.85 10.14
CA PRO A 177 -22.01 -3.93 10.34
C PRO A 177 -21.30 -2.56 10.44
N ALA A 178 -21.68 -1.59 9.61
CA ALA A 178 -21.10 -0.25 9.65
C ALA A 178 -21.47 0.50 10.93
N LYS A 179 -22.74 0.38 11.38
CA LYS A 179 -23.21 0.98 12.64
C LYS A 179 -22.46 0.40 13.83
N GLU A 180 -22.32 -0.93 13.89
CA GLU A 180 -21.61 -1.60 14.97
C GLU A 180 -20.15 -1.15 15.08
N LEU A 181 -19.43 -1.02 13.95
CA LEU A 181 -18.08 -0.47 13.97
C LEU A 181 -18.02 0.96 14.51
N ARG A 182 -18.97 1.82 14.12
CA ARG A 182 -19.04 3.21 14.62
C ARG A 182 -19.37 3.29 16.11
N ASP A 183 -20.07 2.29 16.64
CA ASP A 183 -20.37 2.17 18.06
C ASP A 183 -19.16 1.66 18.85
N LYS A 184 -18.35 0.75 18.29
CA LYS A 184 -17.15 0.21 18.95
C LYS A 184 -15.93 1.12 18.87
N PHE A 185 -15.71 1.81 17.76
CA PHE A 185 -14.45 2.49 17.46
C PHE A 185 -14.61 3.97 17.08
N ILE A 186 -13.48 4.69 17.23
CA ILE A 186 -13.27 6.01 16.64
C ILE A 186 -12.34 5.85 15.44
N PHE A 187 -12.87 5.93 14.23
CA PHE A 187 -12.04 5.88 13.03
C PHE A 187 -11.42 7.24 12.75
N LYS A 188 -10.10 7.27 12.51
CA LYS A 188 -9.33 8.46 12.13
C LYS A 188 -8.63 8.16 10.82
N LEU A 189 -9.20 8.67 9.73
CA LEU A 189 -8.78 8.35 8.36
C LEU A 189 -8.05 9.56 7.78
N VAL A 190 -6.84 9.39 7.27
CA VAL A 190 -6.07 10.41 6.54
C VAL A 190 -5.99 10.00 5.07
N PRO A 191 -6.88 10.48 4.19
CA PRO A 191 -7.02 9.91 2.84
C PRO A 191 -5.86 10.21 1.89
N MET A 192 -5.09 11.27 2.15
CA MET A 192 -3.97 11.62 1.30
C MET A 192 -2.89 12.37 2.08
N LEU A 193 -1.78 11.69 2.36
CA LEU A 193 -0.63 12.25 3.08
C LEU A 193 0.28 13.15 2.23
N ASN A 194 0.25 13.01 0.90
CA ASN A 194 1.16 13.74 0.00
C ASN A 194 0.43 14.37 -1.20
N PRO A 195 -0.51 15.30 -0.99
CA PRO A 195 -1.24 15.92 -2.09
C PRO A 195 -0.33 16.72 -3.04
N ASP A 196 0.73 17.34 -2.55
CA ASP A 196 1.69 18.06 -3.41
C ASP A 196 2.30 17.14 -4.47
N GLY A 197 2.81 15.98 -4.04
CA GLY A 197 3.35 14.99 -4.96
C GLY A 197 2.30 14.44 -5.92
N VAL A 198 1.02 14.38 -5.52
CA VAL A 198 -0.07 13.93 -6.39
C VAL A 198 -0.34 14.95 -7.49
N ILE A 199 -0.39 16.23 -7.13
CA ILE A 199 -0.67 17.33 -8.08
C ILE A 199 0.42 17.43 -9.14
N VAL A 200 1.69 17.29 -8.76
CA VAL A 200 2.82 17.39 -9.71
C VAL A 200 3.10 16.09 -10.47
N GLY A 201 2.39 15.00 -10.17
CA GLY A 201 2.58 13.71 -10.85
C GLY A 201 3.82 12.93 -10.40
N ASN A 202 4.32 13.14 -9.18
CA ASN A 202 5.42 12.35 -8.62
C ASN A 202 5.00 10.89 -8.41
N ASN A 203 5.96 9.97 -8.53
CA ASN A 203 5.70 8.56 -8.21
C ASN A 203 5.85 8.27 -6.71
N ARG A 204 6.93 8.76 -6.08
CA ARG A 204 7.33 8.33 -4.72
C ARG A 204 7.50 9.46 -3.71
N CYS A 205 8.14 10.57 -4.10
CA CYS A 205 8.63 11.57 -3.16
C CYS A 205 7.69 12.78 -2.99
N SER A 206 7.87 13.51 -1.88
CA SER A 206 7.34 14.87 -1.70
C SER A 206 8.11 15.89 -2.57
N LEU A 207 7.74 17.17 -2.48
CA LEU A 207 8.45 18.26 -3.18
C LEU A 207 9.91 18.45 -2.74
N THR A 208 10.30 17.92 -1.58
CA THR A 208 11.72 17.93 -1.14
C THR A 208 12.54 16.81 -1.75
N GLY A 209 11.97 16.02 -2.67
CA GLY A 209 12.63 14.85 -3.26
C GLY A 209 12.82 13.67 -2.29
N ARG A 210 12.22 13.71 -1.10
CA ARG A 210 12.37 12.66 -0.07
C ARG A 210 11.14 11.75 0.01
N ASP A 211 11.39 10.48 0.30
CA ASP A 211 10.34 9.48 0.61
C ASP A 211 9.78 9.78 2.02
N LEU A 212 8.53 10.25 2.09
CA LEU A 212 7.85 10.58 3.34
C LEU A 212 7.67 9.37 4.26
N ASN A 213 7.57 8.16 3.71
CA ASN A 213 7.53 6.91 4.48
C ASN A 213 8.92 6.45 4.94
N ARG A 214 9.93 7.33 4.94
CA ARG A 214 11.18 7.18 5.71
C ARG A 214 11.33 8.24 6.80
N GLN A 215 10.39 9.18 6.88
CA GLN A 215 10.50 10.35 7.73
C GLN A 215 9.66 10.26 9.00
N TYR A 216 9.10 9.10 9.38
CA TYR A 216 8.28 9.01 10.60
C TYR A 216 9.08 9.21 11.89
N ARG A 217 10.40 8.98 11.86
CA ARG A 217 11.33 9.32 12.95
C ARG A 217 11.67 10.81 13.02
N THR A 218 11.29 11.61 12.02
CA THR A 218 11.63 13.04 11.98
C THR A 218 11.05 13.82 13.15
N VAL A 219 11.78 14.84 13.58
CA VAL A 219 11.34 15.87 14.52
C VAL A 219 11.05 17.20 13.82
N ILE A 220 11.38 17.30 12.52
CA ILE A 220 11.33 18.55 11.75
C ILE A 220 9.94 18.72 11.15
N ARG A 221 9.13 19.58 11.78
CA ARG A 221 7.73 19.83 11.40
C ARG A 221 7.63 20.58 10.08
N GLU A 222 8.52 21.52 9.84
CA GLU A 222 8.47 22.45 8.71
C GLU A 222 8.72 21.73 7.38
N THR A 223 9.64 20.76 7.37
CA THR A 223 9.99 19.98 6.17
C THR A 223 9.01 18.84 5.92
N TYR A 224 8.48 18.22 6.97
CA TYR A 224 7.61 17.04 6.87
C TYR A 224 6.31 17.22 7.66
N PRO A 225 5.51 18.28 7.37
CA PRO A 225 4.35 18.62 8.18
C PRO A 225 3.34 17.49 8.24
N THR A 226 3.07 16.84 7.10
CA THR A 226 2.04 15.80 7.00
C THR A 226 2.34 14.60 7.88
N ILE A 227 3.60 14.16 7.92
CA ILE A 227 4.06 13.06 8.76
C ILE A 227 4.11 13.47 10.24
N TRP A 228 4.62 14.67 10.52
CA TRP A 228 4.74 15.17 11.89
C TRP A 228 3.36 15.31 12.56
N TYR A 229 2.40 15.94 11.91
CA TYR A 229 1.04 16.13 12.45
C TYR A 229 0.26 14.81 12.52
N THR A 230 0.48 13.87 11.59
CA THR A 230 -0.10 12.52 11.69
C THR A 230 0.41 11.81 12.95
N LYS A 231 1.72 11.85 13.22
CA LYS A 231 2.30 11.26 14.43
C LYS A 231 1.79 11.93 15.71
N LEU A 232 1.67 13.26 15.71
CA LEU A 232 1.11 14.01 16.83
C LEU A 232 -0.36 13.61 17.10
N MET A 233 -1.17 13.51 16.04
CA MET A 233 -2.57 13.04 16.15
C MET A 233 -2.63 11.65 16.77
N ILE A 234 -1.81 10.70 16.31
CA ILE A 234 -1.79 9.33 16.85
C ILE A 234 -1.35 9.31 18.31
N ARG A 235 -0.34 10.11 18.69
CA ARG A 235 0.12 10.23 20.08
C ARG A 235 -1.00 10.72 21.00
N ARG A 236 -1.73 11.76 20.60
CA ARG A 236 -2.87 12.27 21.37
C ARG A 236 -3.97 11.22 21.52
N LEU A 237 -4.28 10.49 20.45
CA LEU A 237 -5.27 9.40 20.51
C LEU A 237 -4.84 8.28 21.47
N LEU A 238 -3.56 7.94 21.50
CA LEU A 238 -3.03 6.96 22.45
C LEU A 238 -3.24 7.39 23.90
N GLU A 239 -3.03 8.66 24.21
CA GLU A 239 -3.22 9.23 25.56
C GLU A 239 -4.71 9.38 25.93
N GLU A 240 -5.56 9.78 24.99
CA GLU A 240 -6.97 10.09 25.23
C GLU A 240 -7.85 8.82 25.32
N CYS A 241 -7.70 7.88 24.38
CA CYS A 241 -8.61 6.74 24.24
C CYS A 241 -7.92 5.41 23.89
N GLY A 242 -6.62 5.41 23.63
CA GLY A 242 -5.89 4.28 23.08
C GLY A 242 -6.16 4.08 21.58
N VAL A 243 -5.26 3.36 20.92
CA VAL A 243 -5.35 3.03 19.49
C VAL A 243 -5.25 1.51 19.34
N ALA A 244 -6.32 0.91 18.82
CA ALA A 244 -6.43 -0.53 18.63
C ALA A 244 -5.63 -1.01 17.40
N MET A 245 -5.63 -0.22 16.33
CA MET A 245 -4.97 -0.57 15.07
C MET A 245 -4.51 0.66 14.29
N TYR A 246 -3.36 0.52 13.62
CA TYR A 246 -2.87 1.44 12.61
C TYR A 246 -2.64 0.70 11.29
N CYS A 247 -3.10 1.24 10.17
CA CYS A 247 -2.85 0.68 8.85
C CYS A 247 -2.50 1.77 7.83
N ASP A 248 -1.34 1.63 7.19
CA ASP A 248 -0.89 2.52 6.12
C ASP A 248 -1.09 1.85 4.75
N LEU A 249 -1.88 2.47 3.88
CA LEU A 249 -2.29 1.91 2.58
C LEU A 249 -1.31 2.33 1.47
N HIS A 250 -0.76 1.34 0.77
CA HIS A 250 0.27 1.46 -0.27
C HIS A 250 -0.11 0.65 -1.52
N ALA A 251 0.73 0.72 -2.54
CA ALA A 251 0.64 -0.14 -3.72
C ALA A 251 2.00 -0.74 -4.11
N HIS A 252 1.97 -1.99 -4.59
CA HIS A 252 3.18 -2.75 -4.90
C HIS A 252 3.32 -3.00 -6.40
N SER A 253 4.46 -2.57 -6.97
CA SER A 253 4.71 -2.62 -8.42
C SER A 253 5.37 -3.90 -8.93
N ARG A 254 5.63 -4.87 -8.06
CA ARG A 254 6.39 -6.10 -8.38
C ARG A 254 5.75 -7.40 -7.89
N LYS A 255 4.59 -7.31 -7.23
CA LYS A 255 3.90 -8.49 -6.70
C LYS A 255 2.43 -8.40 -7.04
N HIS A 256 1.86 -9.55 -7.35
CA HIS A 256 0.43 -9.75 -7.44
C HIS A 256 -0.22 -9.82 -6.05
N ASN A 257 -1.55 -9.74 -6.04
CA ASN A 257 -2.40 -9.79 -4.85
C ASN A 257 -2.27 -8.56 -3.95
N ILE A 258 -3.10 -8.54 -2.92
CA ILE A 258 -3.03 -7.60 -1.80
C ILE A 258 -2.46 -8.35 -0.60
N PHE A 259 -1.58 -7.73 0.18
CA PHE A 259 -0.98 -8.36 1.35
C PHE A 259 -0.55 -7.31 2.38
N ILE A 260 -0.17 -7.77 3.57
CA ILE A 260 0.24 -6.91 4.68
C ILE A 260 1.70 -7.14 5.05
N TYR A 261 2.39 -6.04 5.30
CA TYR A 261 3.58 -6.05 6.14
C TYR A 261 3.21 -5.66 7.57
N GLY A 262 3.66 -6.45 8.55
CA GLY A 262 3.47 -6.20 9.98
C GLY A 262 4.78 -5.98 10.72
N CYS A 263 4.73 -6.05 12.05
CA CYS A 263 5.91 -6.02 12.92
C CYS A 263 5.85 -7.21 13.88
N GLU A 264 6.84 -8.10 13.79
CA GLU A 264 6.96 -9.29 14.64
C GLU A 264 7.07 -8.89 16.12
N ASN A 265 6.23 -9.50 16.96
CA ASN A 265 6.34 -9.38 18.40
C ASN A 265 7.39 -10.36 18.94
N ARG A 266 8.62 -9.86 19.14
CA ARG A 266 9.73 -10.66 19.70
C ARG A 266 9.73 -10.77 21.22
N ARG A 267 8.90 -9.96 21.90
CA ARG A 267 8.89 -9.85 23.36
C ARG A 267 7.70 -10.60 23.92
N GLY A 268 7.98 -11.67 24.66
CA GLY A 268 6.97 -12.50 25.33
C GLY A 268 6.51 -13.68 24.47
N TYR A 269 6.54 -14.88 25.05
CA TYR A 269 6.01 -16.09 24.40
C TYR A 269 4.49 -16.00 24.20
N ASP A 270 3.81 -15.30 25.10
CA ASP A 270 2.38 -15.00 25.13
C ASP A 270 1.91 -14.14 23.95
N LYS A 271 2.77 -13.30 23.38
CA LYS A 271 2.41 -12.36 22.29
C LYS A 271 2.87 -12.83 20.91
N ARG A 272 3.43 -14.03 20.82
CA ARG A 272 4.01 -14.56 19.58
C ARG A 272 2.91 -14.76 18.52
N LEU A 273 3.16 -14.29 17.30
CA LEU A 273 2.28 -14.42 16.12
C LEU A 273 0.91 -13.73 16.21
N HIS A 274 0.61 -12.98 17.27
CA HIS A 274 -0.67 -12.26 17.39
C HIS A 274 -0.90 -11.30 16.21
N GLU A 275 0.16 -10.67 15.71
CA GLU A 275 0.12 -9.78 14.55
C GLU A 275 -0.30 -10.47 13.24
N GLN A 276 -0.24 -11.82 13.19
CA GLN A 276 -0.59 -12.60 12.01
C GLN A 276 -2.08 -12.97 11.96
N VAL A 277 -2.78 -12.93 13.10
CA VAL A 277 -4.18 -13.37 13.21
C VAL A 277 -5.08 -12.53 12.31
N PHE A 278 -4.99 -11.20 12.40
CA PHE A 278 -5.83 -10.32 11.59
C PHE A 278 -5.58 -10.48 10.08
N PRO A 279 -4.33 -10.45 9.55
CA PRO A 279 -4.07 -10.74 8.15
C PRO A 279 -4.54 -12.12 7.69
N LEU A 280 -4.46 -13.15 8.53
CA LEU A 280 -4.98 -14.47 8.19
C LEU A 280 -6.51 -14.45 8.07
N MET A 281 -7.22 -13.83 9.00
CA MET A 281 -8.68 -13.67 8.91
C MET A 281 -9.08 -12.87 7.67
N LEU A 282 -8.33 -11.81 7.33
CA LEU A 282 -8.56 -11.02 6.13
C LEU A 282 -8.36 -11.84 4.85
N HIS A 283 -7.34 -12.70 4.82
CA HIS A 283 -7.14 -13.65 3.72
C HIS A 283 -8.33 -14.59 3.55
N LYS A 284 -8.98 -15.02 4.63
CA LYS A 284 -10.18 -15.87 4.55
C LYS A 284 -11.39 -15.09 4.04
N ASN A 285 -11.57 -13.86 4.50
CA ASN A 285 -12.68 -12.99 4.09
C ASN A 285 -12.50 -12.43 2.66
N SER A 286 -11.31 -12.51 2.07
CA SER A 286 -10.99 -11.98 0.74
C SER A 286 -10.02 -12.88 -0.03
N ALA A 287 -10.36 -14.17 -0.11
CA ALA A 287 -9.50 -15.20 -0.69
C ALA A 287 -9.18 -15.01 -2.18
N ASP A 288 -9.94 -14.17 -2.89
CA ASP A 288 -9.73 -13.87 -4.31
C ASP A 288 -8.81 -12.66 -4.55
N LYS A 289 -8.46 -11.88 -3.50
CA LYS A 289 -7.64 -10.66 -3.63
C LYS A 289 -6.47 -10.62 -2.65
N PHE A 290 -6.67 -11.06 -1.42
CA PHE A 290 -5.69 -10.94 -0.35
C PHE A 290 -4.90 -12.25 -0.17
N SER A 291 -3.58 -12.18 -0.11
CA SER A 291 -2.68 -13.32 0.08
C SER A 291 -1.97 -13.22 1.42
N PHE A 292 -2.28 -14.14 2.35
CA PHE A 292 -1.57 -14.24 3.62
C PHE A 292 -0.11 -14.66 3.44
N GLU A 293 0.16 -15.57 2.51
CA GLU A 293 1.51 -16.10 2.23
C GLU A 293 2.47 -15.00 1.72
N ASN A 294 1.93 -13.97 1.06
CA ASN A 294 2.70 -12.80 0.63
C ASN A 294 3.03 -11.82 1.77
N CYS A 295 2.39 -11.96 2.94
CA CYS A 295 2.64 -11.11 4.10
C CYS A 295 4.05 -11.31 4.65
N LYS A 296 4.60 -10.30 5.32
CA LYS A 296 5.89 -10.37 6.05
C LYS A 296 5.82 -9.56 7.34
N PHE A 297 6.37 -10.08 8.42
CA PHE A 297 6.34 -9.44 9.74
C PHE A 297 7.75 -9.08 10.25
N ARG A 298 8.80 -9.66 9.68
CA ARG A 298 10.18 -9.32 10.04
C ARG A 298 10.48 -7.88 9.62
N VAL A 299 10.90 -7.08 10.59
CA VAL A 299 11.33 -5.69 10.35
C VAL A 299 12.77 -5.67 9.85
N GLN A 300 12.99 -5.03 8.70
CA GLN A 300 14.32 -4.78 8.15
C GLN A 300 14.84 -3.42 8.62
N LYS A 301 16.16 -3.31 8.85
CA LYS A 301 16.82 -2.08 9.33
C LYS A 301 16.49 -0.85 8.48
N CYS A 302 16.47 -1.00 7.15
CA CYS A 302 16.15 0.11 6.22
C CYS A 302 14.67 0.56 6.27
N LYS A 303 13.80 -0.18 6.97
CA LYS A 303 12.37 0.12 7.12
C LYS A 303 12.02 0.64 8.51
N GLU A 304 13.00 0.81 9.40
CA GLU A 304 12.83 1.32 10.75
C GLU A 304 12.21 2.74 10.85
N GLY A 305 12.37 3.54 9.80
CA GLY A 305 11.81 4.88 9.69
C GLY A 305 10.42 4.95 9.05
N THR A 306 9.80 3.81 8.73
CA THR A 306 8.46 3.74 8.13
C THR A 306 7.36 3.97 9.15
N GLY A 307 6.18 4.40 8.70
CA GLY A 307 5.03 4.66 9.56
C GLY A 307 4.66 3.46 10.41
N ARG A 308 4.50 2.30 9.77
CA ARG A 308 4.20 1.04 10.46
C ARG A 308 5.13 0.77 11.65
N VAL A 309 6.44 0.85 11.44
CA VAL A 309 7.42 0.49 12.47
C VAL A 309 7.45 1.54 13.58
N VAL A 310 7.40 2.84 13.25
CA VAL A 310 7.39 3.91 14.25
C VAL A 310 6.13 3.86 15.11
N ILE A 311 4.96 3.66 14.51
CA ILE A 311 3.70 3.56 15.24
C ILE A 311 3.63 2.27 16.08
N TRP A 312 4.22 1.17 15.62
CA TRP A 312 4.40 -0.04 16.43
C TRP A 312 5.27 0.21 17.66
N MET A 313 6.40 0.92 17.50
CA MET A 313 7.27 1.31 18.62
C MET A 313 6.59 2.26 19.62
N MET A 314 5.54 2.98 19.20
CA MET A 314 4.71 3.81 20.09
C MET A 314 3.74 2.99 20.94
N GLY A 315 3.66 1.67 20.77
CA GLY A 315 2.87 0.76 21.59
C GLY A 315 1.66 0.13 20.88
N ILE A 316 1.46 0.39 19.59
CA ILE A 316 0.32 -0.18 18.82
C ILE A 316 0.75 -1.49 18.18
N ALA A 317 0.35 -2.61 18.79
CA ALA A 317 0.75 -3.95 18.33
C ALA A 317 0.28 -4.25 16.90
N ASN A 318 -0.99 -3.94 16.59
CA ASN A 318 -1.58 -4.11 15.26
C ASN A 318 -1.26 -2.90 14.38
N SER A 319 0.01 -2.80 13.97
CA SER A 319 0.50 -1.76 13.07
C SER A 319 0.92 -2.38 11.75
N PHE A 320 0.26 -1.98 10.66
CA PHE A 320 0.37 -2.60 9.36
C PHE A 320 0.68 -1.63 8.22
N THR A 321 1.27 -2.16 7.16
CA THR A 321 1.28 -1.57 5.83
C THR A 321 0.53 -2.53 4.92
N MET A 322 -0.56 -2.10 4.29
CA MET A 322 -1.30 -2.91 3.33
C MET A 322 -0.89 -2.51 1.92
N GLU A 323 -0.40 -3.46 1.15
CA GLU A 323 0.18 -3.30 -0.17
C GLU A 323 -0.75 -3.88 -1.22
N ALA A 324 -1.31 -3.06 -2.10
CA ALA A 324 -2.15 -3.52 -3.19
C ALA A 324 -1.38 -3.60 -4.52
N SER A 325 -1.47 -4.73 -5.24
CA SER A 325 -0.88 -4.85 -6.57
C SER A 325 -1.44 -3.82 -7.56
N PHE A 326 -0.58 -3.24 -8.40
CA PHE A 326 -0.99 -2.46 -9.57
C PHE A 326 -1.59 -3.33 -10.70
N ALA A 327 -1.27 -4.63 -10.70
CA ALA A 327 -1.80 -5.59 -11.65
C ALA A 327 -3.11 -6.17 -11.12
N GLY A 328 -3.07 -7.39 -10.59
CA GLY A 328 -4.26 -8.08 -10.13
C GLY A 328 -3.95 -9.34 -9.34
N SER A 329 -4.87 -10.29 -9.37
CA SER A 329 -4.82 -11.49 -8.52
C SER A 329 -4.22 -12.68 -9.24
N THR A 330 -3.41 -13.46 -8.53
CA THR A 330 -2.97 -14.80 -8.93
C THR A 330 -3.71 -15.88 -8.13
N LEU A 331 -4.71 -15.51 -7.33
CA LEU A 331 -5.42 -16.41 -6.43
C LEU A 331 -6.65 -17.04 -7.10
N SER A 332 -6.77 -18.36 -6.96
CA SER A 332 -7.93 -19.21 -7.26
C SER A 332 -8.84 -18.71 -8.40
N THR A 333 -10.02 -18.17 -8.06
CA THR A 333 -11.12 -17.80 -8.95
C THR A 333 -10.83 -16.59 -9.83
N ARG A 334 -9.74 -15.87 -9.56
CA ARG A 334 -9.37 -14.62 -10.23
C ARG A 334 -7.94 -14.63 -10.76
N MET A 335 -7.38 -15.81 -10.95
CA MET A 335 -6.08 -16.00 -11.59
C MET A 335 -6.01 -15.23 -12.91
N ASP A 336 -4.94 -14.46 -13.10
CA ASP A 336 -4.65 -13.65 -14.28
C ASP A 336 -5.66 -12.51 -14.56
N SER A 337 -6.52 -12.17 -13.58
CA SER A 337 -7.40 -11.01 -13.69
C SER A 337 -6.72 -9.74 -13.19
N HIS A 338 -6.97 -8.59 -13.84
CA HIS A 338 -6.54 -7.28 -13.34
C HIS A 338 -7.51 -6.77 -12.28
N PHE A 339 -6.95 -6.08 -11.28
CA PHE A 339 -7.76 -5.27 -10.38
C PHE A 339 -8.29 -4.03 -11.09
N ASN A 340 -9.55 -3.73 -10.80
CA ASN A 340 -10.21 -2.46 -11.12
C ASN A 340 -10.43 -1.64 -9.83
N THR A 341 -11.04 -0.45 -9.97
CA THR A 341 -11.32 0.43 -8.81
C THR A 341 -12.23 -0.23 -7.78
N GLN A 342 -13.23 -1.01 -8.21
CA GLN A 342 -14.16 -1.71 -7.34
C GLN A 342 -13.45 -2.79 -6.51
N ASP A 343 -12.44 -3.46 -7.07
CA ASP A 343 -11.66 -4.47 -6.35
C ASP A 343 -10.90 -3.85 -5.16
N TYR A 344 -10.32 -2.66 -5.37
CA TYR A 344 -9.67 -1.91 -4.31
C TYR A 344 -10.68 -1.40 -3.27
N GLU A 345 -11.81 -0.85 -3.70
CA GLU A 345 -12.88 -0.41 -2.78
C GLU A 345 -13.44 -1.57 -1.94
N GLN A 346 -13.64 -2.73 -2.56
CA GLN A 346 -14.07 -3.95 -1.87
C GLN A 346 -13.06 -4.39 -0.82
N MET A 347 -11.76 -4.18 -1.04
CA MET A 347 -10.75 -4.51 -0.03
C MET A 347 -10.88 -3.63 1.22
N GLY A 348 -11.18 -2.33 1.06
CA GLY A 348 -11.47 -1.45 2.20
C GLY A 348 -12.70 -1.92 2.99
N LYS A 349 -13.76 -2.33 2.28
CA LYS A 349 -14.96 -2.93 2.90
C LYS A 349 -14.65 -4.23 3.64
N ALA A 350 -13.93 -5.16 3.01
CA ALA A 350 -13.61 -6.45 3.61
C ALA A 350 -12.72 -6.32 4.84
N PHE A 351 -11.78 -5.36 4.84
CA PHE A 351 -11.01 -5.03 6.03
C PHE A 351 -11.91 -4.62 7.20
N CYS A 352 -12.90 -3.75 6.96
CA CYS A 352 -13.88 -3.37 7.98
C CYS A 352 -14.72 -4.56 8.47
N GLN A 353 -15.12 -5.47 7.58
CA GLN A 353 -15.84 -6.67 7.97
C GLN A 353 -14.97 -7.60 8.84
N THR A 354 -13.68 -7.77 8.49
CA THR A 354 -12.73 -8.52 9.31
C THR A 354 -12.49 -7.85 10.67
N LEU A 355 -12.55 -6.51 10.78
CA LEU A 355 -12.45 -5.83 12.07
C LEU A 355 -13.59 -6.21 13.03
N LEU A 356 -14.81 -6.43 12.51
CA LEU A 356 -15.93 -6.89 13.34
C LEU A 356 -15.66 -8.26 13.93
N ASP A 357 -15.21 -9.21 13.10
CA ASP A 357 -14.85 -10.55 13.56
C ASP A 357 -13.66 -10.55 14.51
N PHE A 358 -12.66 -9.70 14.25
CA PHE A 358 -11.41 -9.67 14.99
C PHE A 358 -11.54 -9.02 16.37
N TYR A 359 -12.45 -8.06 16.54
CA TYR A 359 -12.78 -7.41 17.81
C TYR A 359 -14.20 -7.78 18.27
N ASP A 360 -14.61 -9.02 18.00
CA ASP A 360 -15.83 -9.59 18.56
C ASP A 360 -15.55 -10.12 19.97
N ASP A 361 -16.36 -9.68 20.93
CA ASP A 361 -16.28 -10.05 22.34
C ASP A 361 -16.97 -11.42 22.61
N ASP A 362 -17.62 -12.02 21.61
CA ASP A 362 -18.16 -13.39 21.73
C ASP A 362 -17.03 -14.37 22.15
N PRO A 363 -17.17 -15.09 23.27
CA PRO A 363 -16.21 -16.10 23.70
C PRO A 363 -15.83 -17.12 22.63
N ARG A 364 -16.73 -17.41 21.67
CA ARG A 364 -16.45 -18.30 20.54
C ARG A 364 -15.39 -17.72 19.60
N LYS A 365 -15.44 -16.40 19.35
CA LYS A 365 -14.48 -15.68 18.49
C LYS A 365 -13.14 -15.49 19.20
N GLU A 366 -13.13 -15.32 20.52
CA GLU A 366 -11.89 -15.33 21.32
C GLU A 366 -11.19 -16.69 21.28
N ARG A 367 -11.94 -17.78 21.49
CA ARG A 367 -11.41 -19.16 21.35
C ARG A 367 -10.87 -19.41 19.96
N LEU A 368 -11.54 -18.91 18.93
CA LEU A 368 -11.11 -19.04 17.55
C LEU A 368 -9.77 -18.33 17.28
N ARG A 369 -9.61 -17.09 17.77
CA ARG A 369 -8.33 -16.35 17.68
C ARG A 369 -7.20 -17.11 18.38
N THR A 370 -7.48 -17.68 19.55
CA THR A 370 -6.52 -18.52 20.29
C THR A 370 -6.16 -19.81 19.53
N LYS A 371 -7.16 -20.48 18.93
CA LYS A 371 -6.97 -21.68 18.10
C LYS A 371 -6.12 -21.38 16.85
N ILE A 372 -6.32 -20.22 16.23
CA ILE A 372 -5.49 -19.75 15.10
C ILE A 372 -4.03 -19.65 15.53
N ILE A 373 -3.75 -18.99 16.66
CA ILE A 373 -2.38 -18.83 17.17
C ILE A 373 -1.73 -20.19 17.45
N SER A 374 -2.43 -21.08 18.15
CA SER A 374 -1.94 -22.43 18.45
C SER A 374 -1.57 -23.21 17.18
N ARG A 375 -2.39 -23.10 16.13
CA ARG A 375 -2.13 -23.75 14.84
C ARG A 375 -1.00 -23.09 14.06
N LEU A 376 -0.90 -21.77 14.07
CA LEU A 376 0.21 -21.05 13.44
C LEU A 376 1.55 -21.48 14.07
N VAL A 377 1.58 -21.65 15.40
CA VAL A 377 2.75 -22.17 16.10
C VAL A 377 3.03 -23.63 15.71
N LYS A 378 2.00 -24.49 15.68
CA LYS A 378 2.13 -25.92 15.33
C LYS A 378 2.64 -26.13 13.90
N GLU A 379 2.17 -25.34 12.95
CA GLU A 379 2.57 -25.41 11.54
C GLU A 379 3.87 -24.65 11.23
N GLY A 380 4.53 -24.10 12.25
CA GLY A 380 5.83 -23.45 12.10
C GLY A 380 5.80 -22.09 11.40
N SER A 381 4.66 -21.39 11.44
CA SER A 381 4.55 -20.04 10.90
C SER A 381 5.55 -19.11 11.58
N ASN A 382 6.21 -18.28 10.78
CA ASN A 382 7.22 -17.35 11.26
C ASN A 382 7.09 -15.97 10.59
N ALA A 383 7.91 -15.02 11.01
CA ALA A 383 7.83 -13.63 10.56
C ALA A 383 8.23 -13.42 9.09
N ASP A 384 8.99 -14.33 8.50
CA ASP A 384 9.39 -14.27 7.09
C ASP A 384 8.52 -15.11 6.20
N GLU A 385 8.01 -16.24 6.66
CA GLU A 385 7.22 -17.19 5.88
C GLU A 385 5.96 -17.52 6.68
N PRO A 386 4.93 -16.68 6.59
CA PRO A 386 3.66 -16.95 7.26
C PRO A 386 2.96 -18.14 6.59
N THR A 387 2.60 -19.15 7.39
CA THR A 387 2.00 -20.39 6.89
C THR A 387 0.48 -20.28 6.86
N ASN A 388 -0.12 -20.54 5.70
CA ASN A 388 -1.58 -20.52 5.53
C ASN A 388 -2.23 -21.82 6.02
N ILE A 389 -3.09 -21.70 7.03
CA ILE A 389 -3.83 -22.83 7.62
C ILE A 389 -5.16 -23.06 6.87
N LYS A 390 -5.59 -24.32 6.68
CA LYS A 390 -6.84 -24.66 5.95
C LYS A 390 -8.11 -24.27 6.72
N LEU A 391 -9.19 -24.00 5.97
CA LEU A 391 -10.47 -23.44 6.48
C LEU A 391 -11.36 -24.44 7.24
N SER A 392 -11.26 -25.74 6.94
CA SER A 392 -12.03 -26.81 7.62
C SER A 392 -11.82 -26.84 9.14
N ASP A 393 -10.74 -26.23 9.57
CA ASP A 393 -10.28 -26.15 10.95
C ASP A 393 -10.87 -24.97 11.74
N TYR A 394 -11.51 -24.04 11.03
CA TYR A 394 -12.14 -22.81 11.56
C TYR A 394 -13.55 -23.07 12.10
N SER A 395 -14.24 -24.09 11.57
CA SER A 395 -15.66 -24.36 11.84
C SER A 395 -15.93 -25.53 12.80
N SER A 396 -14.91 -26.30 13.22
CA SER A 396 -15.11 -27.40 14.17
C SER A 396 -14.92 -26.91 15.62
N ASP A 397 -16.05 -26.78 16.31
CA ASP A 397 -16.18 -26.75 17.78
C ASP A 397 -16.16 -28.18 18.37
N SER A 398 -15.93 -29.20 17.55
CA SER A 398 -15.86 -30.58 18.01
C SER A 398 -14.47 -30.96 18.53
N GLY A 399 -14.34 -30.88 19.86
CA GLY A 399 -13.87 -32.01 20.67
C GLY A 399 -12.37 -32.11 20.95
N ASP A 400 -11.90 -31.40 21.99
CA ASP A 400 -10.88 -31.96 22.89
C ASP A 400 -11.61 -32.80 23.95
N THR A 401 -11.86 -34.08 23.64
CA THR A 401 -12.11 -35.09 24.67
C THR A 401 -11.29 -36.32 24.35
N SER A 402 -10.23 -36.50 25.14
CA SER A 402 -9.58 -37.79 25.35
C SER A 402 -10.60 -38.78 25.92
N SER A 403 -10.94 -39.83 25.16
CA SER A 403 -11.08 -41.20 25.68
C SER A 403 -11.32 -42.19 24.54
N SER A 404 -10.56 -43.28 24.60
CA SER A 404 -10.71 -44.49 23.80
C SER A 404 -12.04 -45.19 24.06
N SER A 405 -12.83 -45.47 23.03
CA SER A 405 -13.77 -46.60 22.96
C SER A 405 -14.36 -46.77 21.55
N GLU A 406 -14.54 -48.04 21.19
CA GLU A 406 -14.89 -48.57 19.87
C GLU A 406 -16.39 -48.46 19.51
N GLU A 407 -16.64 -48.58 18.20
CA GLU A 407 -17.83 -49.12 17.50
C GLU A 407 -19.21 -48.43 17.65
N GLY A 408 -19.81 -48.10 16.50
CA GLY A 408 -21.23 -47.75 16.39
C GLY A 408 -21.58 -47.03 15.08
N GLY A 409 -22.00 -47.79 14.07
CA GLY A 409 -22.40 -47.26 12.76
C GLY A 409 -23.71 -46.44 12.78
N GLY A 410 -23.74 -45.37 11.98
CA GLY A 410 -24.93 -44.58 11.70
C GLY A 410 -24.79 -43.88 10.35
N ARG A 411 -25.76 -44.08 9.45
CA ARG A 411 -25.80 -43.52 8.10
C ARG A 411 -26.33 -42.09 8.16
N ASP A 412 -25.57 -41.12 7.67
CA ASP A 412 -26.04 -39.75 7.48
C ASP A 412 -26.69 -39.56 6.10
N TYR A 413 -27.92 -39.04 6.12
CA TYR A 413 -28.65 -38.60 4.95
C TYR A 413 -28.20 -37.19 4.57
N GLU A 414 -27.56 -37.04 3.41
CA GLU A 414 -27.31 -35.73 2.79
C GLU A 414 -28.61 -35.18 2.19
N ILE A 415 -29.09 -34.05 2.71
CA ILE A 415 -30.12 -33.22 2.07
C ILE A 415 -29.41 -32.08 1.32
N PRO A 416 -29.46 -32.01 -0.03
CA PRO A 416 -28.89 -30.90 -0.76
C PRO A 416 -29.84 -29.69 -0.71
N LEU A 417 -29.43 -28.63 -0.03
CA LEU A 417 -30.06 -27.31 -0.15
C LEU A 417 -29.58 -26.66 -1.47
N ILE A 418 -30.49 -26.62 -2.44
CA ILE A 418 -30.35 -25.98 -3.74
C ILE A 418 -30.38 -24.45 -3.55
N VAL A 419 -29.28 -23.77 -3.86
CA VAL A 419 -29.22 -22.30 -3.98
C VAL A 419 -29.43 -21.93 -5.46
N PRO A 420 -30.37 -21.04 -5.80
CA PRO A 420 -30.63 -20.67 -7.20
C PRO A 420 -29.54 -19.73 -7.76
N PRO A 421 -29.21 -19.82 -9.06
CA PRO A 421 -28.23 -18.94 -9.70
C PRO A 421 -28.83 -17.55 -9.99
N PRO A 422 -28.05 -16.45 -9.86
CA PRO A 422 -28.48 -15.14 -10.32
C PRO A 422 -28.09 -14.94 -11.80
N SER A 423 -29.08 -14.61 -12.64
CA SER A 423 -29.03 -13.80 -13.89
C SER A 423 -29.59 -14.48 -15.16
N PRO A 424 -30.17 -13.69 -16.10
CA PRO A 424 -31.25 -14.12 -16.98
C PRO A 424 -30.79 -14.81 -18.27
N ALA A 425 -31.66 -15.69 -18.77
CA ALA A 425 -31.51 -16.48 -19.98
C ALA A 425 -31.60 -15.64 -21.28
N ILE A 426 -30.71 -15.93 -22.23
CA ILE A 426 -30.73 -15.47 -23.63
C ILE A 426 -31.54 -16.49 -24.47
N PRO A 427 -32.44 -16.07 -25.39
CA PRO A 427 -33.28 -17.00 -26.15
C PRO A 427 -32.52 -17.89 -27.15
N LYS A 428 -32.99 -19.14 -27.27
CA LYS A 428 -32.47 -20.26 -28.06
C LYS A 428 -32.54 -20.01 -29.59
N LYS A 429 -31.51 -20.44 -30.33
CA LYS A 429 -31.56 -20.66 -31.80
C LYS A 429 -31.78 -22.16 -32.10
N LEU A 430 -32.59 -22.42 -33.13
CA LEU A 430 -33.02 -23.72 -33.69
C LEU A 430 -31.87 -24.55 -34.32
N PRO A 431 -32.07 -25.88 -34.53
CA PRO A 431 -30.99 -26.86 -34.73
C PRO A 431 -30.54 -27.01 -36.20
N LYS A 432 -29.29 -27.46 -36.40
CA LYS A 432 -28.77 -27.97 -37.68
C LYS A 432 -28.08 -29.34 -37.51
N PRO A 433 -28.00 -30.17 -38.57
CA PRO A 433 -28.02 -31.63 -38.47
C PRO A 433 -26.64 -32.32 -38.38
N ARG A 434 -26.71 -33.64 -38.14
CA ARG A 434 -25.69 -34.66 -37.81
C ARG A 434 -24.42 -34.75 -38.70
N ASN A 435 -23.29 -34.87 -37.99
CA ASN A 435 -22.04 -35.64 -38.15
C ASN A 435 -21.64 -36.28 -39.50
N LEU A 436 -20.37 -36.05 -39.87
CA LEU A 436 -19.48 -36.98 -40.59
C LEU A 436 -18.10 -37.02 -39.87
N PRO A 437 -17.33 -38.13 -39.93
CA PRO A 437 -16.13 -38.36 -39.11
C PRO A 437 -14.84 -37.74 -39.69
N PRO A 438 -13.78 -37.57 -38.86
CA PRO A 438 -12.59 -36.81 -39.25
C PRO A 438 -11.62 -37.61 -40.14
N ALA A 439 -11.09 -36.96 -41.18
CA ALA A 439 -10.01 -37.45 -42.03
C ALA A 439 -8.63 -37.16 -41.41
N LYS A 440 -7.69 -38.11 -41.59
CA LYS A 440 -6.30 -38.08 -41.10
C LYS A 440 -5.48 -36.91 -41.69
N PRO A 441 -4.45 -36.39 -40.97
CA PRO A 441 -3.67 -35.24 -41.42
C PRO A 441 -2.70 -35.64 -42.54
N LYS A 442 -2.72 -34.89 -43.66
CA LYS A 442 -1.66 -34.91 -44.68
C LYS A 442 -0.53 -33.99 -44.23
N GLN A 443 0.69 -34.52 -44.19
CA GLN A 443 1.90 -33.71 -44.09
C GLN A 443 2.03 -32.82 -45.33
N LEU A 444 2.25 -31.52 -45.12
CA LEU A 444 2.65 -30.57 -46.15
C LEU A 444 4.01 -29.99 -45.79
N SER A 445 4.90 -30.05 -46.77
CA SER A 445 6.32 -29.73 -46.76
C SER A 445 6.59 -28.24 -46.53
N LYS A 446 7.73 -27.95 -45.91
CA LYS A 446 8.29 -26.61 -45.72
C LYS A 446 8.56 -25.94 -47.07
N SER A 447 8.05 -24.72 -47.26
CA SER A 447 8.49 -23.78 -48.30
C SER A 447 9.47 -22.74 -47.73
N PRO A 448 10.35 -22.14 -48.57
CA PRO A 448 11.55 -21.43 -48.11
C PRO A 448 11.27 -20.03 -47.58
N THR A 449 12.16 -19.60 -46.70
CA THR A 449 12.26 -18.32 -45.99
C THR A 449 12.08 -17.10 -46.91
N ALA A 450 10.96 -16.39 -46.79
CA ALA A 450 10.83 -15.03 -47.30
C ALA A 450 11.34 -14.04 -46.24
N LEU A 451 12.35 -13.25 -46.60
CA LEU A 451 12.86 -12.12 -45.81
C LEU A 451 11.72 -11.13 -45.51
N ARG A 452 11.30 -11.05 -44.24
CA ARG A 452 10.37 -10.01 -43.78
C ARG A 452 11.08 -8.65 -43.88
N ARG A 453 10.63 -7.79 -44.80
CA ARG A 453 10.99 -6.36 -44.79
C ARG A 453 10.26 -5.67 -43.63
N PRO A 454 10.94 -4.91 -42.76
CA PRO A 454 10.26 -4.10 -41.74
C PRO A 454 9.45 -2.98 -42.41
N LEU A 455 8.25 -2.73 -41.89
CA LEU A 455 7.42 -1.59 -42.29
C LEU A 455 8.13 -0.27 -41.90
N PRO A 456 8.02 0.80 -42.71
CA PRO A 456 8.60 2.09 -42.38
C PRO A 456 7.95 2.65 -41.11
N MET A 457 8.71 2.72 -40.02
CA MET A 457 8.29 3.39 -38.79
C MET A 457 8.57 4.88 -38.91
N PHE A 458 7.52 5.71 -38.92
CA PHE A 458 7.67 7.14 -38.69
C PHE A 458 7.91 7.37 -37.21
N LYS A 459 9.15 7.72 -36.84
CA LYS A 459 9.53 8.09 -35.48
C LYS A 459 9.19 9.58 -35.28
N ALA A 460 8.07 9.87 -34.63
CA ALA A 460 7.78 11.20 -34.14
C ALA A 460 8.26 11.29 -32.69
N ASN A 461 9.31 12.07 -32.42
CA ASN A 461 9.71 12.42 -31.06
C ASN A 461 8.75 13.53 -30.60
N LEU A 462 7.91 13.25 -29.60
CA LEU A 462 7.09 14.27 -28.96
C LEU A 462 7.91 14.86 -27.80
N GLU A 463 8.63 15.95 -28.05
CA GLU A 463 9.23 16.74 -26.96
C GLU A 463 8.11 17.47 -26.22
N MET A 464 7.85 17.10 -24.97
CA MET A 464 6.94 17.85 -24.11
C MET A 464 7.61 19.17 -23.73
N SER A 465 7.26 20.23 -24.47
CA SER A 465 7.74 21.59 -24.22
C SER A 465 6.94 22.20 -23.06
N PHE A 466 7.60 22.47 -21.93
CA PHE A 466 7.03 23.33 -20.89
C PHE A 466 7.19 24.79 -21.34
N ASN A 467 6.09 25.48 -21.60
CA ASN A 467 6.10 26.92 -21.85
C ASN A 467 6.52 27.65 -20.56
N GLN A 468 7.73 28.20 -20.53
CA GLN A 468 8.16 29.21 -19.56
C GLN A 468 8.31 30.55 -20.28
N GLU A 469 7.43 31.49 -19.95
CA GLU A 469 7.61 32.89 -20.32
C GLU A 469 8.69 33.54 -19.44
N LYS A 470 9.78 33.93 -20.13
CA LYS A 470 10.80 34.96 -19.88
C LYS A 470 10.94 35.56 -18.46
N SER A 471 12.15 35.49 -17.90
CA SER A 471 12.99 36.68 -17.68
C SER A 471 14.46 36.32 -17.48
N SER A 472 15.35 37.11 -18.09
CA SER A 472 16.80 36.97 -18.13
C SER A 472 17.48 37.62 -16.92
N CYS A 473 18.36 36.89 -16.24
CA CYS A 473 19.65 37.42 -15.76
C CYS A 473 20.61 36.27 -15.40
N TYR A 474 21.80 36.29 -16.00
CA TYR A 474 22.97 35.49 -15.63
C TYR A 474 23.42 35.89 -14.20
N THR A 475 23.97 35.03 -13.35
CA THR A 475 25.31 34.44 -13.47
C THR A 475 25.44 33.07 -12.80
N SER A 476 26.31 32.28 -13.41
CA SER A 476 26.93 31.03 -12.97
C SER A 476 27.41 31.02 -11.52
N ASP A 477 27.16 29.91 -10.82
CA ASP A 477 28.24 29.09 -10.26
C ASP A 477 27.77 27.66 -10.00
N SER A 478 28.53 26.75 -10.59
CA SER A 478 28.41 25.31 -10.56
C SER A 478 28.80 24.74 -9.20
N ASN A 479 27.95 23.92 -8.60
CA ASN A 479 28.36 22.88 -7.65
C ASN A 479 27.44 21.66 -7.76
N SER A 480 28.05 20.56 -8.19
CA SER A 480 27.50 19.22 -8.33
C SER A 480 27.03 18.68 -6.98
N PHE A 481 25.76 18.29 -6.89
CA PHE A 481 25.21 17.60 -5.73
C PHE A 481 25.12 16.09 -6.01
N ASN A 482 25.91 15.35 -5.26
CA ASN A 482 25.94 13.89 -5.21
C ASN A 482 24.61 13.32 -4.72
N SER A 483 24.09 12.33 -5.44
CA SER A 483 23.00 11.46 -5.01
C SER A 483 23.57 10.14 -4.50
N ASP A 484 23.76 10.03 -3.18
CA ASP A 484 24.15 8.79 -2.53
C ASP A 484 23.07 7.71 -2.70
N SER A 485 23.49 6.63 -3.33
CA SER A 485 22.75 5.38 -3.54
C SER A 485 23.33 4.33 -2.57
N ASP A 486 22.76 4.20 -1.38
CA ASP A 486 23.14 3.15 -0.43
C ASP A 486 22.34 1.86 -0.67
N ASP A 487 22.94 0.91 -1.36
CA ASP A 487 22.62 -0.52 -1.25
C ASP A 487 23.92 -1.32 -1.40
N ASP A 488 24.53 -1.73 -0.28
CA ASP A 488 25.52 -2.80 -0.31
C ASP A 488 25.48 -3.65 0.97
N CYS A 489 25.06 -4.91 0.82
CA CYS A 489 25.43 -6.00 1.72
C CYS A 489 25.03 -7.35 1.08
N LYS A 490 25.99 -8.02 0.42
CA LYS A 490 26.14 -9.49 0.41
C LYS A 490 27.43 -9.92 -0.29
N SER A 491 28.50 -10.13 0.48
CA SER A 491 29.67 -10.86 0.03
C SER A 491 29.48 -12.37 0.29
N LYS A 492 29.21 -13.15 -0.77
CA LYS A 492 29.41 -14.61 -0.77
C LYS A 492 30.60 -14.94 -1.67
N LYS A 493 31.75 -15.22 -1.05
CA LYS A 493 32.96 -15.73 -1.69
C LYS A 493 32.69 -17.13 -2.26
N PHE A 494 32.76 -17.29 -3.58
CA PHE A 494 32.94 -18.60 -4.22
C PHE A 494 34.45 -18.86 -4.39
N SER A 495 34.99 -19.78 -3.58
CA SER A 495 36.35 -20.29 -3.75
C SER A 495 36.37 -21.38 -4.82
N ARG A 496 36.98 -21.11 -5.98
CA ARG A 496 37.39 -22.16 -6.93
C ARG A 496 38.68 -22.82 -6.42
N ARG A 497 38.56 -24.05 -5.91
CA ARG A 497 39.68 -24.96 -5.62
C ARG A 497 40.44 -25.30 -6.92
N ARG A 498 41.70 -24.88 -7.03
CA ARG A 498 42.70 -25.54 -7.89
C ARG A 498 43.86 -26.03 -7.01
N ARG A 499 44.02 -27.36 -6.98
CA ARG A 499 45.14 -28.08 -6.34
C ARG A 499 46.42 -27.85 -7.16
N ARG A 500 47.50 -27.43 -6.51
CA ARG A 500 48.89 -27.81 -6.87
C ARG A 500 49.79 -27.71 -5.64
N LYS A 501 50.64 -28.74 -5.47
CA LYS A 501 51.50 -29.06 -4.31
C LYS A 501 52.86 -28.34 -4.38
N LYS A 502 53.52 -28.23 -3.21
CA LYS A 502 54.96 -27.98 -2.92
C LYS A 502 55.39 -26.50 -3.05
N LYS A 503 56.22 -25.90 -2.19
CA LYS A 503 57.33 -26.37 -1.33
C LYS A 503 57.58 -25.33 -0.22
N ILE A 504 58.16 -25.79 0.89
CA ILE A 504 58.65 -25.06 2.08
C ILE A 504 59.81 -24.12 1.71
N VAL A 505 59.86 -22.90 2.26
CA VAL A 505 61.09 -22.22 2.75
C VAL A 505 60.72 -21.24 3.88
N LYS A 506 61.41 -21.37 5.03
CA LYS A 506 61.46 -20.40 6.13
C LYS A 506 62.42 -19.25 5.77
N LYS A 507 62.09 -18.01 6.13
CA LYS A 507 63.11 -17.02 6.51
C LYS A 507 62.55 -16.06 7.57
N VAL A 508 63.43 -15.73 8.51
CA VAL A 508 63.24 -15.01 9.78
C VAL A 508 63.90 -13.62 9.65
N VAL A 509 63.59 -12.74 10.61
CA VAL A 509 64.24 -11.46 11.01
C VAL A 509 63.96 -10.27 10.03
N GLN A 510 63.59 -9.05 10.43
CA GLN A 510 63.94 -8.25 11.62
C GLN A 510 62.81 -7.36 12.16
N GLU A 511 62.90 -7.15 13.48
CA GLU A 511 62.24 -6.14 14.32
C GLU A 511 62.71 -4.72 13.98
N GLU A 512 61.79 -3.75 14.10
CA GLU A 512 62.06 -2.47 14.76
C GLU A 512 60.85 -2.09 15.63
N THR A 513 61.15 -1.43 16.74
CA THR A 513 60.48 -1.54 18.04
C THR A 513 59.91 -0.18 18.47
N ILE A 514 58.74 -0.20 19.15
CA ILE A 514 58.29 0.71 20.25
C ILE A 514 57.86 2.13 19.79
N VAL A 515 56.70 2.72 20.15
CA VAL A 515 56.08 2.97 21.48
C VAL A 515 54.53 2.99 21.32
N GLN A 516 53.77 2.06 21.92
CA GLN A 516 52.85 2.22 23.07
C GLN A 516 52.01 3.52 23.10
N THR A 517 50.68 3.48 23.16
CA THR A 517 49.96 3.18 24.42
C THR A 517 48.48 2.83 24.18
N GLU A 518 48.01 1.93 25.06
CA GLU A 518 46.70 1.29 25.16
C GLU A 518 45.61 2.21 25.73
N TYR A 519 44.34 1.75 25.67
CA TYR A 519 43.32 1.67 26.76
C TYR A 519 41.94 1.45 26.09
N SER A 520 41.46 0.22 25.94
CA SER A 520 40.68 -0.61 26.88
C SER A 520 39.25 -0.12 27.14
N ASP A 521 38.31 -0.97 26.70
CA ASP A 521 36.89 -0.98 27.04
C ASP A 521 36.62 -0.90 28.55
N THR A 522 35.59 -0.15 28.93
CA THR A 522 34.83 -0.44 30.16
C THR A 522 33.34 -0.18 29.95
N GLU A 523 32.57 -1.23 30.25
CA GLU A 523 31.11 -1.23 30.39
C GLU A 523 30.67 -0.25 31.49
N ILE A 524 29.57 0.47 31.24
CA ILE A 524 28.83 1.18 32.30
C ILE A 524 27.41 0.59 32.37
N GLN A 525 27.17 -0.17 33.44
CA GLN A 525 25.85 -0.47 33.97
C GLN A 525 25.22 0.80 34.55
N LEU A 526 23.98 1.11 34.17
CA LEU A 526 23.17 2.12 34.87
C LEU A 526 21.90 1.48 35.45
N LYS A 527 21.81 1.58 36.78
CA LYS A 527 20.71 1.15 37.65
C LYS A 527 19.47 2.03 37.48
N LYS A 528 18.32 1.42 37.73
CA LYS A 528 17.00 2.03 37.95
C LYS A 528 17.06 3.25 38.89
N SER A 529 16.40 4.34 38.52
CA SER A 529 15.84 5.32 39.48
C SER A 529 14.58 5.97 38.91
N SER A 530 13.77 6.53 39.80
CA SER A 530 12.31 6.64 39.79
C SER A 530 11.70 7.76 38.94
N GLU A 531 10.40 7.59 38.71
CA GLU A 531 9.39 8.47 38.13
C GLU A 531 9.52 9.97 38.48
N ARG A 532 9.49 10.81 37.43
CA ARG A 532 8.88 12.15 37.43
C ARG A 532 8.26 12.40 36.05
N CYS A 533 6.94 12.57 36.00
CA CYS A 533 6.21 12.98 34.80
C CYS A 533 6.42 14.48 34.54
N ILE A 534 6.88 14.83 33.33
CA ILE A 534 6.95 16.20 32.84
C ILE A 534 5.61 16.54 32.19
N SER A 535 4.98 17.63 32.62
CA SER A 535 3.67 18.09 32.13
C SER A 535 3.82 19.00 30.90
N VAL A 536 2.79 19.00 30.05
CA VAL A 536 2.71 19.69 28.74
C VAL A 536 2.92 21.21 28.82
N LEU A 537 2.88 21.82 30.01
CA LEU A 537 3.11 23.28 30.17
C LEU A 537 4.59 23.69 30.11
N GLU A 538 5.55 22.78 30.27
CA GLU A 538 6.98 23.14 30.40
C GLU A 538 7.74 23.19 29.06
N LEU A 539 7.08 22.89 27.93
CA LEU A 539 7.70 22.82 26.60
C LEU A 539 7.29 23.94 25.64
N LEU A 540 6.67 25.01 26.13
CA LEU A 540 6.36 26.19 25.32
C LEU A 540 7.35 27.33 25.63
N PRO A 541 7.90 28.02 24.61
CA PRO A 541 8.71 29.21 24.84
C PRO A 541 7.86 30.34 25.45
N ASP A 542 8.37 30.92 26.53
CA ASP A 542 7.80 32.04 27.26
C ASP A 542 7.56 33.24 26.32
N THR A 543 6.30 33.50 25.97
CA THR A 543 5.88 34.76 25.35
C THR A 543 5.15 35.59 26.39
N LYS A 544 5.92 36.36 27.18
CA LYS A 544 5.37 37.47 27.95
C LYS A 544 4.82 38.52 26.97
N THR A 545 3.52 38.46 26.71
CA THR A 545 2.78 39.59 26.14
C THR A 545 1.81 40.13 27.17
N ARG A 546 2.01 41.42 27.42
CA ARG A 546 1.41 42.29 28.42
C ARG A 546 -0.09 42.41 28.13
N SER A 547 -0.93 42.08 29.11
CA SER A 547 -2.37 42.34 29.05
C SER A 547 -2.63 43.85 29.00
N GLN A 548 -3.27 44.31 27.92
CA GLN A 548 -3.95 45.61 27.90
C GLN A 548 -5.46 45.35 27.93
N SER A 549 -6.06 45.71 29.05
CA SER A 549 -7.51 45.73 29.28
C SER A 549 -8.17 46.75 28.36
N TRP A 550 -9.12 46.31 27.54
CA TRP A 550 -10.05 47.21 26.86
C TRP A 550 -11.24 47.50 27.78
N HIS A 551 -11.22 48.66 28.43
CA HIS A 551 -12.38 49.23 29.08
C HIS A 551 -13.29 49.89 28.03
N ARG A 552 -14.54 49.42 28.01
CA ARG A 552 -15.64 49.95 27.22
C ARG A 552 -16.12 51.24 27.89
N ASN A 553 -15.74 52.39 27.35
CA ASN A 553 -16.20 53.69 27.83
C ASN A 553 -17.24 54.25 26.85
N THR A 554 -18.49 54.22 27.26
CA THR A 554 -19.61 54.94 26.67
C THR A 554 -19.43 56.44 26.92
N LYS A 555 -19.29 57.23 25.86
CA LYS A 555 -19.57 58.67 25.90
C LYS A 555 -20.48 59.07 24.76
N THR A 556 -21.65 59.52 25.19
CA THR A 556 -22.64 60.33 24.48
C THR A 556 -22.01 61.58 23.88
N HIS A 557 -22.25 61.83 22.59
CA HIS A 557 -22.30 63.20 22.06
C HIS A 557 -23.58 63.37 21.25
N LYS A 558 -24.30 64.44 21.61
CA LYS A 558 -25.54 64.92 21.05
C LYS A 558 -25.24 66.30 20.44
N VAL A 559 -25.97 66.63 19.38
CA VAL A 559 -26.11 67.97 18.75
C VAL A 559 -24.89 68.34 17.86
N ARG A 560 -25.05 68.58 16.55
CA ARG A 560 -26.02 69.44 15.88
C ARG A 560 -26.33 68.94 14.47
#